data_AF-A0A7V8VIW9-F1
#
_entry.id   AF-A0A7V8VIW9-F1
#
_cell.length_a   1.000
_cell.length_b   1.000
_cell.length_c   1.000
_cell.angle_alpha   90.00
_cell.angle_beta   90.00
_cell.angle_gamma   90.00
#
_symmetry.space_group_name_H-M   'P 1'
#
loop_
_entity.id
_entity.type
_entity.pdbx_description
1 polymer ?
#
loop_
_entity_poly.entity_id
_entity_poly.type
_entity_poly.pdbx_seq_one_letter_code
_entity_poly.pdbx_strand_id
1 'polypeptide(L)'
;EHWALDGEGWAHLAWGPIEADLAGRVHAAEWPDRDTLAAAYRDLRDAVGPAGSVSSERARQALCGPGLAHPRCPEVAGRILRVLEELKLVACEEAAPARTLRVLSSGGTSLERSRAYVAYRQRREEGARCLSDRRPKTS
;
A
#
# COMPACT_ATOMS: atom_id res chain seq x y z
N GLU A 1 -27.16 -19.67 3.84
CA GLU A 1 -26.99 -20.90 4.62
C GLU A 1 -27.21 -20.56 6.10
N HIS A 2 -28.28 -21.08 6.72
CA HIS A 2 -28.57 -20.88 8.14
C HIS A 2 -27.80 -21.94 8.95
N TRP A 3 -26.93 -21.48 9.83
CA TRP A 3 -26.34 -22.31 10.88
C TRP A 3 -27.26 -22.16 12.10
N ALA A 4 -27.96 -23.22 12.48
CA ALA A 4 -28.74 -23.23 13.71
C ALA A 4 -27.75 -23.26 14.89
N LEU A 5 -27.70 -22.17 15.65
CA LEU A 5 -27.16 -22.18 17.00
C LEU A 5 -28.27 -22.68 17.92
N ASP A 6 -27.95 -23.56 18.88
CA ASP A 6 -28.91 -24.17 19.81
C ASP A 6 -29.56 -23.13 20.76
N GLY A 7 -30.54 -22.38 20.25
CA GLY A 7 -31.36 -21.42 20.97
C GLY A 7 -32.38 -20.74 20.06
N GLU A 8 -33.49 -20.24 20.62
CA GLU A 8 -34.58 -19.54 19.90
C GLU A 8 -34.18 -18.12 19.40
N GLY A 9 -32.93 -17.93 18.99
CA GLY A 9 -32.37 -16.65 18.56
C GLY A 9 -32.02 -16.63 17.08
N TRP A 10 -32.14 -15.45 16.47
CA TRP A 10 -31.66 -15.21 15.11
C TRP A 10 -30.22 -14.72 15.15
N ALA A 11 -29.30 -15.46 14.54
CA ALA A 11 -27.94 -14.99 14.30
C ALA A 11 -27.88 -14.29 12.94
N HIS A 12 -27.80 -12.96 12.95
CA HIS A 12 -27.50 -12.22 11.73
C HIS A 12 -26.00 -12.30 11.47
N LEU A 13 -25.62 -12.78 10.29
CA LEU A 13 -24.25 -12.63 9.81
C LEU A 13 -23.96 -11.13 9.72
N ALA A 14 -23.07 -10.64 10.58
CA ALA A 14 -22.64 -9.23 10.59
C ALA A 14 -21.80 -8.85 9.35
N TRP A 15 -21.70 -9.74 8.36
CA TRP A 15 -20.93 -9.59 7.14
C TRP A 15 -21.67 -10.20 5.94
N GLY A 16 -21.94 -9.37 4.94
CA GLY A 16 -22.54 -9.74 3.67
C GLY A 16 -21.60 -9.47 2.49
N PRO A 17 -22.13 -9.53 1.26
CA PRO A 17 -21.35 -9.26 0.05
C PRO A 17 -20.70 -7.87 0.03
N ILE A 18 -21.38 -6.86 0.61
CA ILE A 18 -20.88 -5.48 0.66
C ILE A 18 -19.68 -5.35 1.60
N GLU A 19 -19.73 -5.98 2.77
CA GLU A 19 -18.62 -6.01 3.73
C GLU A 19 -17.42 -6.77 3.14
N ALA A 20 -17.65 -7.84 2.39
CA ALA A 20 -16.59 -8.55 1.66
C ALA A 20 -15.95 -7.65 0.58
N ASP A 21 -16.75 -6.90 -0.18
CA ASP A 21 -16.25 -5.96 -1.19
C ASP A 21 -15.51 -4.77 -0.56
N LEU A 22 -15.96 -4.28 0.59
CA LEU A 22 -15.24 -3.27 1.37
C LEU A 22 -13.91 -3.82 1.89
N ALA A 23 -13.90 -4.99 2.52
CA ALA A 23 -12.71 -5.65 3.02
C ALA A 23 -11.69 -5.91 1.90
N GLY A 24 -12.16 -6.31 0.71
CA GLY A 24 -11.32 -6.47 -0.48
C GLY A 24 -10.65 -5.16 -0.90
N ARG A 25 -11.39 -4.05 -0.92
CA ARG A 25 -10.85 -2.73 -1.25
C ARG A 25 -9.84 -2.23 -0.21
N VAL A 26 -10.14 -2.39 1.07
CA VAL A 26 -9.22 -2.03 2.17
C VAL A 26 -7.94 -2.85 2.08
N HIS A 27 -8.06 -4.18 1.95
CA HIS A 27 -6.90 -5.06 1.80
C HIS A 27 -6.07 -4.72 0.56
N ALA A 28 -6.72 -4.43 -0.58
CA ALA A 28 -6.01 -4.02 -1.79
C ALA A 28 -5.25 -2.69 -1.61
N ALA A 29 -5.81 -1.75 -0.84
CA ALA A 29 -5.18 -0.46 -0.55
C ALA A 29 -3.98 -0.58 0.42
N GLU A 30 -3.92 -1.63 1.24
CA GLU A 30 -2.81 -1.86 2.17
C GLU A 30 -1.51 -2.33 1.49
N TRP A 31 -1.62 -2.98 0.32
CA TRP A 31 -0.49 -3.61 -0.36
C TRP A 31 -0.21 -2.91 -1.70
N PRO A 32 0.82 -2.03 -1.77
CA PRO A 32 1.11 -1.25 -2.97
C PRO A 32 1.35 -2.12 -4.19
N ASP A 33 0.61 -1.85 -5.26
CA ASP A 33 0.84 -2.44 -6.58
C ASP A 33 1.78 -1.57 -7.42
N ARG A 34 2.00 -1.99 -8.68
CA ARG A 34 2.88 -1.28 -9.61
C ARG A 34 2.46 0.17 -9.83
N ASP A 35 1.16 0.41 -9.98
CA ASP A 35 0.63 1.74 -10.28
C ASP A 35 0.74 2.66 -9.07
N THR A 36 0.49 2.11 -7.87
CA THR A 36 0.71 2.82 -6.60
C THR A 36 2.17 3.24 -6.43
N LEU A 37 3.11 2.33 -6.70
CA LEU A 37 4.55 2.62 -6.64
C LEU A 37 4.98 3.66 -7.68
N ALA A 38 4.47 3.54 -8.91
CA ALA A 38 4.77 4.49 -9.98
C ALA A 38 4.21 5.89 -9.68
N ALA A 39 3.00 5.98 -9.13
CA ALA A 39 2.41 7.24 -8.68
C ALA A 39 3.25 7.86 -7.55
N ALA A 40 3.54 7.12 -6.49
CA ALA A 40 4.34 7.63 -5.37
C ALA A 40 5.75 8.07 -5.79
N TYR A 41 6.39 7.35 -6.72
CA TYR A 41 7.69 7.76 -7.26
C TYR A 41 7.62 9.06 -8.07
N ARG A 42 6.52 9.29 -8.81
CA ARG A 42 6.28 10.57 -9.50
C ARG A 42 6.06 11.69 -8.49
N ASP A 43 5.20 11.48 -7.49
CA ASP A 43 4.95 12.47 -6.43
C ASP A 43 6.26 12.86 -5.71
N LEU A 44 7.14 11.88 -5.47
CA LEU A 44 8.47 12.13 -4.91
C LEU A 44 9.38 12.90 -5.86
N ARG A 45 9.39 12.58 -7.15
CA ARG A 45 10.16 13.32 -8.16
C ARG A 45 9.72 14.78 -8.24
N ASP A 46 8.42 15.02 -8.21
CA ASP A 46 7.86 16.37 -8.24
C ASP A 46 8.20 17.11 -6.94
N ALA A 47 8.18 16.41 -5.79
CA ALA A 47 8.53 16.99 -4.50
C ALA A 47 10.01 17.38 -4.36
N VAL A 48 10.96 16.59 -4.90
CA VAL A 48 12.40 16.93 -4.87
C VAL A 48 12.78 18.01 -5.89
N GLY A 49 12.08 18.06 -7.02
CA GLY A 49 12.41 18.97 -8.12
C GLY A 49 13.90 18.96 -8.51
N PRO A 50 14.50 20.11 -8.86
CA PRO A 50 15.90 20.19 -9.27
C PRO A 50 16.91 19.96 -8.12
N ALA A 51 16.47 20.01 -6.86
CA ALA A 51 17.34 19.82 -5.71
C ALA A 51 17.79 18.37 -5.53
N GLY A 52 17.06 17.41 -6.11
CA GLY A 52 17.35 15.97 -6.04
C GLY A 52 17.13 15.32 -4.67
N SER A 53 16.89 16.11 -3.62
CA SER A 53 16.56 15.66 -2.27
C SER A 53 15.50 16.54 -1.64
N VAL A 54 14.80 16.00 -0.63
CA VAL A 54 13.72 16.68 0.08
C VAL A 54 13.75 16.32 1.57
N SER A 55 13.20 17.18 2.43
CA SER A 55 13.07 16.89 3.86
C SER A 55 12.16 15.68 4.12
N SER A 56 12.38 14.98 5.23
CA SER A 56 11.56 13.83 5.64
C SER A 56 10.06 14.15 5.71
N GLU A 57 9.67 15.33 6.17
CA GLU A 57 8.26 15.71 6.27
C GLU A 57 7.60 15.85 4.89
N ARG A 58 8.31 16.49 3.95
CA ARG A 58 7.78 16.69 2.60
C ARG A 58 7.86 15.40 1.76
N ALA A 59 8.84 14.53 2.04
CA ALA A 59 8.84 13.15 1.54
C ALA A 59 7.64 12.34 2.05
N ARG A 60 7.33 12.43 3.35
CA ARG A 60 6.17 11.76 3.96
C ARG A 60 4.87 12.23 3.30
N GLN A 61 4.70 13.53 3.11
CA GLN A 61 3.53 14.09 2.42
C GLN A 61 3.38 13.52 0.99
N ALA A 62 4.46 13.47 0.22
CA ALA A 62 4.46 12.87 -1.12
C ALA A 62 4.11 11.37 -1.09
N LEU A 63 4.71 10.59 -0.18
CA LEU A 63 4.44 9.15 -0.02
C LEU A 63 2.99 8.87 0.41
N CYS A 64 2.39 9.75 1.19
CA CYS A 64 0.97 9.67 1.56
C CYS A 64 0.01 9.92 0.38
N GLY A 65 0.51 10.38 -0.78
CA GLY A 65 -0.28 10.59 -1.99
C GLY A 65 -1.14 11.86 -1.90
N PRO A 66 -0.54 13.06 -2.03
CA PRO A 66 -1.29 14.31 -2.00
C PRO A 66 -2.29 14.34 -3.17
N GLY A 67 -3.53 14.78 -2.90
CA GLY A 67 -4.59 14.83 -3.91
C GLY A 67 -5.38 13.53 -4.10
N LEU A 68 -5.01 12.43 -3.41
CA LEU A 68 -5.91 11.29 -3.25
C LEU A 68 -7.11 11.68 -2.39
N ALA A 69 -8.29 11.14 -2.71
CA ALA A 69 -9.50 11.34 -1.91
C ALA A 69 -9.30 10.94 -0.44
N HIS A 70 -8.45 9.92 -0.21
CA HIS A 70 -8.02 9.47 1.11
C HIS A 70 -6.50 9.31 1.12
N PRO A 71 -5.76 10.05 1.95
CA PRO A 71 -4.32 9.87 2.10
C PRO A 71 -3.98 8.45 2.58
N ARG A 72 -2.84 7.93 2.11
CA ARG A 72 -2.33 6.63 2.57
C ARG A 72 -1.90 6.73 4.04
N CYS A 73 -2.15 5.67 4.81
CA CYS A 73 -1.65 5.58 6.17
C CYS A 73 -0.11 5.46 6.20
N PRO A 74 0.54 5.79 7.33
CA PRO A 74 1.99 5.73 7.47
C PRO A 74 2.59 4.36 7.15
N GLU A 75 1.88 3.27 7.45
CA GLU A 75 2.32 1.90 7.18
C GLU A 75 2.43 1.63 5.68
N VAL A 76 1.43 2.08 4.90
CA VAL A 76 1.45 1.96 3.44
C VAL A 76 2.55 2.83 2.84
N ALA A 77 2.71 4.08 3.33
CA ALA A 77 3.81 4.94 2.93
C ALA A 77 5.19 4.30 3.22
N GLY A 78 5.33 3.64 4.37
CA GLY A 78 6.53 2.89 4.73
C GLY A 78 6.80 1.69 3.83
N ARG A 79 5.76 0.92 3.46
CA ARG A 79 5.87 -0.19 2.49
C ARG A 79 6.33 0.32 1.11
N ILE A 80 5.78 1.45 0.66
CA ILE A 80 6.18 2.10 -0.60
C ILE A 80 7.66 2.49 -0.51
N LEU A 81 8.05 3.23 0.53
CA LEU A 81 9.43 3.67 0.73
C LEU A 81 10.40 2.49 0.73
N ARG A 82 10.05 1.41 1.45
CA ARG A 82 10.86 0.19 1.52
C ARG A 82 11.12 -0.41 0.14
N VAL A 83 10.09 -0.51 -0.71
CA VAL A 83 10.24 -1.03 -2.07
C VAL A 83 11.14 -0.10 -2.90
N LEU A 84 10.91 1.21 -2.84
CA LEU A 84 11.70 2.18 -3.61
C LEU A 84 13.19 2.17 -3.19
N GLU A 85 13.49 1.99 -1.90
CA GLU A 85 14.85 1.85 -1.39
C GLU A 85 15.52 0.54 -1.86
N GLU A 86 14.83 -0.60 -1.78
CA GLU A 86 15.37 -1.88 -2.28
C GLU A 86 15.69 -1.84 -3.77
N LEU A 87 14.87 -1.13 -4.55
CA LEU A 87 15.08 -0.91 -5.97
C LEU A 87 16.13 0.18 -6.27
N LYS A 88 16.70 0.81 -5.23
CA LYS A 88 17.66 1.92 -5.35
C LYS A 88 17.12 3.08 -6.19
N LEU A 89 15.82 3.34 -6.06
CA LEU A 89 15.16 4.49 -6.67
C LEU A 89 15.17 5.71 -5.75
N VAL A 90 15.32 5.46 -4.44
CA VAL A 90 15.48 6.50 -3.42
C VAL A 90 16.53 6.06 -2.40
N ALA A 91 17.08 7.03 -1.67
CA ALA A 91 17.95 6.79 -0.53
C ALA A 91 17.63 7.76 0.61
N CYS A 92 17.42 7.24 1.82
CA CYS A 92 17.39 8.08 3.02
C CYS A 92 18.83 8.47 3.39
N GLU A 93 19.10 9.77 3.49
CA GLU A 93 20.40 10.30 3.89
C GLU A 93 20.28 10.93 5.29
N GLU A 94 21.22 10.55 6.16
CA GLU A 94 21.38 11.17 7.47
C GLU A 94 22.40 12.30 7.37
N ALA A 95 21.98 13.44 6.82
CA ALA A 95 22.77 14.66 6.86
C ALA A 95 22.28 15.54 8.02
N ALA A 96 23.13 15.81 9.01
CA ALA A 96 22.80 16.80 10.04
C ALA A 96 22.52 18.17 9.37
N PRO A 97 21.52 18.95 9.81
CA PRO A 97 20.68 18.77 11.00
C PRO A 97 19.36 17.98 10.78
N ALA A 98 19.07 17.44 9.59
CA ALA A 98 17.77 16.80 9.31
C ALA A 98 17.86 15.66 8.30
N ARG A 99 17.17 14.55 8.57
CA ARG A 99 17.05 13.41 7.63
C ARG A 99 16.37 13.85 6.33
N THR A 100 17.00 13.55 5.20
CA THR A 100 16.49 13.83 3.86
C THR A 100 16.23 12.54 3.09
N LEU A 101 15.37 12.63 2.09
CA LEU A 101 15.15 11.59 1.11
C LEU A 101 15.65 12.08 -0.24
N ARG A 102 16.57 11.34 -0.84
CA ARG A 102 17.09 11.60 -2.18
C ARG A 102 16.40 10.71 -3.20
N VAL A 103 16.06 11.26 -4.37
CA VAL A 103 15.62 10.47 -5.51
C VAL A 103 16.82 10.17 -6.41
N LEU A 104 16.97 8.90 -6.80
CA LEU A 104 18.05 8.41 -7.63
C LEU A 104 17.58 8.30 -9.10
N SER A 105 18.52 8.42 -10.04
CA SER A 105 18.20 8.29 -11.47
C SER A 105 17.69 6.87 -11.76
N SER A 106 16.46 6.79 -12.28
CA SER A 106 15.83 5.53 -12.61
C SER A 106 16.29 5.04 -13.98
N GLY A 107 17.27 4.12 -14.01
CA GLY A 107 17.29 3.12 -15.07
C GLY A 107 16.09 2.19 -14.89
N GLY A 108 15.42 1.80 -15.98
CA GLY A 108 14.27 0.88 -15.91
C GLY A 108 14.56 -0.30 -14.98
N THR A 109 13.76 -0.45 -13.93
CA THR A 109 14.03 -1.40 -12.85
C THR A 109 12.89 -2.39 -12.73
N SER A 110 13.23 -3.69 -12.73
CA SER A 110 12.28 -4.77 -12.48
C SER A 110 11.86 -4.78 -11.02
N LEU A 111 10.54 -4.70 -10.75
CA LEU A 111 9.98 -4.73 -9.40
C LEU A 111 10.30 -6.04 -8.66
N GLU A 112 10.45 -7.14 -9.38
CA GLU A 112 10.78 -8.47 -8.83
C GLU A 112 12.16 -8.52 -8.15
N ARG A 113 13.00 -7.49 -8.32
CA ARG A 113 14.26 -7.34 -7.58
C ARG A 113 14.06 -6.90 -6.12
N SER A 114 12.89 -6.36 -5.79
CA SER A 114 12.53 -6.02 -4.42
C SER A 114 11.89 -7.22 -3.73
N ARG A 115 12.55 -7.72 -2.68
CA ARG A 115 12.01 -8.77 -1.82
C ARG A 115 10.73 -8.31 -1.13
N ALA A 116 10.68 -7.04 -0.74
CA ALA A 116 9.49 -6.43 -0.16
C ALA A 116 8.32 -6.45 -1.15
N TYR A 117 8.54 -6.05 -2.41
CA TYR A 117 7.50 -6.07 -3.44
C TYR A 117 6.95 -7.49 -3.65
N VAL A 118 7.82 -8.49 -3.79
CA VAL A 118 7.41 -9.90 -3.94
C VAL A 118 6.55 -10.35 -2.76
N ALA A 119 7.00 -10.08 -1.52
CA ALA A 119 6.27 -10.45 -0.32
C ALA A 119 4.91 -9.72 -0.21
N TYR A 120 4.86 -8.43 -0.54
CA TYR A 120 3.63 -7.64 -0.50
C TYR A 120 2.63 -8.10 -1.56
N ARG A 121 3.11 -8.43 -2.76
CA ARG A 121 2.30 -9.01 -3.82
C ARG A 121 1.69 -10.35 -3.39
N GLN A 122 2.50 -11.25 -2.83
CA GLN A 122 2.02 -12.54 -2.30
C GLN A 122 0.98 -12.33 -1.21
N ARG A 123 1.20 -11.39 -0.28
CA ARG A 123 0.26 -11.09 0.80
C ARG A 123 -1.06 -10.51 0.27
N ARG A 124 -0.98 -9.67 -0.76
CA ARG A 124 -2.15 -9.12 -1.47
C ARG A 124 -2.97 -10.23 -2.11
N GLU A 125 -2.33 -11.09 -2.90
CA GLU A 125 -2.96 -12.22 -3.59
C GLU A 125 -3.58 -13.22 -2.61
N GLU A 126 -2.88 -13.55 -1.52
CA GLU A 126 -3.37 -14.45 -0.49
C GLU A 126 -4.61 -13.90 0.22
N GLY A 127 -4.59 -12.63 0.63
CA GLY A 127 -5.76 -12.03 1.26
C GLY A 127 -6.94 -11.86 0.29
N ALA A 128 -6.67 -11.60 -0.99
CA ALA A 128 -7.72 -11.58 -2.01
C ALA A 128 -8.39 -12.96 -2.15
N ARG A 129 -7.60 -14.05 -2.17
CA ARG A 129 -8.12 -15.43 -2.20
C ARG A 129 -8.94 -15.76 -0.95
N CYS A 130 -8.42 -15.43 0.23
CA CYS A 130 -9.11 -15.67 1.49
C CYS A 130 -10.47 -14.94 1.55
N LEU A 131 -10.55 -13.73 1.01
CA LEU A 131 -11.80 -12.96 0.95
C LEU A 131 -12.76 -13.47 -0.12
N SER A 132 -12.27 -13.97 -1.26
CA SER A 132 -13.12 -14.57 -2.28
C SER A 132 -13.75 -15.88 -1.81
N ASP A 133 -12.99 -16.72 -1.10
CA ASP A 133 -13.44 -18.02 -0.61
C ASP A 133 -14.49 -17.89 0.51
N ARG A 134 -14.46 -16.77 1.24
CA ARG A 134 -15.38 -16.46 2.34
C ARG A 134 -16.58 -15.62 1.93
N ARG A 135 -16.73 -15.30 0.64
CA ARG A 135 -17.85 -14.48 0.17
C ARG A 135 -19.17 -15.25 0.34
N PRO A 136 -20.13 -14.75 1.14
CA PRO A 136 -21.42 -15.40 1.28
C PRO A 136 -22.12 -15.43 -0.08
N LYS A 137 -22.62 -16.61 -0.48
CA LYS A 137 -23.38 -16.76 -1.73
C LYS A 137 -24.64 -15.91 -1.65
N THR A 138 -24.86 -15.08 -2.66
CA THR A 138 -26.15 -14.42 -2.88
C THR A 138 -27.20 -15.51 -3.09
N SER A 139 -28.13 -15.63 -2.13
CA SER A 139 -29.36 -16.42 -2.27
C SER A 139 -30.45 -15.60 -2.94
#